data_AF-A0A954ABK6-F1
#
_entry.id   AF-A0A954ABK6-F1
#
_cell.length_a   1.000
_cell.length_b   1.000
_cell.length_c   1.000
_cell.angle_alpha   90.00
_cell.angle_beta   90.00
_cell.angle_gamma   90.00
#
_symmetry.space_group_name_H-M   'P 1'
#
loop_
_entity.id
_entity.type
_entity.pdbx_description
1 polymer ?
#
loop_
_entity_poly.entity_id
_entity_poly.type
_entity_poly.pdbx_seq_one_letter_code
_entity_poly.pdbx_strand_id
1 'polypeptide(L)'
;MRIRRIWIVAVSAAIVSLAPSFASAERPNQLSARQRPLTRIAATNPVDGAIGIALDSIVDIEFTDLIDPNSVGVGSIGVSVAGTPVTTQRTVSLDRRHVLLAFPEFLPGNSTIDVVIDGSVLRDITGRYVDADGDGIAGGIAFISFTTNAPLPPPVLTDTAIITGYVSVIEPTTGLVVPLPNATARAYLYPASPGAPVHGMAMTDANGFFQLETDPFTGTETFLVAINYTGFSEALRQVTILASRCQRVDDAVLQQLGPVTMIPAASGGTATDLDQQVELEIPGGALGSDSLLQVTRLDGAEQLRDHLPTFTSTQGTFIDITGVSGETTAEPVTLRIPNLYGL
;
A
#
# COMPACT_ATOMS: atom_id res chain seq x y z
N MET A 1 -2.49 -28.94 40.28
CA MET A 1 -2.08 -28.37 41.59
C MET A 1 -3.13 -27.34 42.02
N ARG A 2 -3.86 -27.56 43.12
CA ARG A 2 -4.85 -26.61 43.68
C ARG A 2 -4.42 -26.27 45.11
N ILE A 3 -4.32 -24.98 45.45
CA ILE A 3 -4.20 -24.52 46.84
C ILE A 3 -5.30 -23.48 47.09
N ARG A 4 -6.05 -23.68 48.17
CA ARG A 4 -7.05 -22.75 48.71
C ARG A 4 -6.40 -21.90 49.81
N ARG A 5 -6.88 -20.68 50.05
CA ARG A 5 -7.49 -20.30 51.35
C ARG A 5 -8.11 -18.89 51.34
N ILE A 6 -9.03 -18.73 52.30
CA ILE A 6 -9.91 -17.57 52.58
C ILE A 6 -9.61 -17.13 54.03
N TRP A 7 -9.67 -15.83 54.34
CA TRP A 7 -10.10 -15.21 55.62
C TRP A 7 -10.37 -13.69 55.38
N ILE A 8 -10.73 -12.89 56.39
CA ILE A 8 -12.13 -12.60 56.77
C ILE A 8 -12.22 -11.45 57.81
N VAL A 9 -13.15 -10.51 57.56
CA VAL A 9 -13.87 -9.62 58.52
C VAL A 9 -13.15 -8.45 59.26
N ALA A 10 -13.67 -7.26 58.94
CA ALA A 10 -13.94 -6.00 59.66
C ALA A 10 -13.50 -5.70 61.12
N VAL A 11 -13.28 -4.40 61.37
CA VAL A 11 -13.70 -3.68 62.60
C VAL A 11 -14.21 -2.27 62.23
N SER A 12 -15.36 -1.86 62.80
CA SER A 12 -15.82 -0.45 62.80
C SER A 12 -15.48 0.22 64.13
N ALA A 13 -15.16 1.51 64.10
CA ALA A 13 -15.14 2.36 65.30
C ALA A 13 -15.83 3.70 65.00
N ALA A 14 -16.86 4.03 65.77
CA ALA A 14 -17.50 5.34 65.75
C ALA A 14 -17.01 6.16 66.95
N ILE A 15 -16.80 7.46 66.75
CA ILE A 15 -16.61 8.42 67.85
C ILE A 15 -17.63 9.53 67.67
N VAL A 16 -18.48 9.70 68.69
CA VAL A 16 -19.39 10.83 68.84
C VAL A 16 -18.64 11.95 69.55
N SER A 17 -18.74 13.18 69.04
CA SER A 17 -18.35 14.39 69.78
C SER A 17 -19.45 15.43 69.68
N LEU A 18 -19.79 16.05 70.82
CA LEU A 18 -20.79 17.11 70.92
C LEU A 18 -20.18 18.47 70.53
N ALA A 19 -21.05 19.41 70.15
CA ALA A 19 -20.71 20.71 69.58
C ALA A 19 -20.13 21.72 70.61
N PRO A 20 -19.68 22.90 70.14
CA PRO A 20 -20.54 24.06 70.37
C PRO A 20 -20.85 24.87 69.10
N SER A 21 -21.95 25.63 69.16
CA SER A 21 -22.42 26.52 68.11
C SER A 21 -21.60 27.81 68.03
N PHE A 22 -21.28 28.22 66.80
CA PHE A 22 -21.01 29.63 66.48
C PHE A 22 -21.86 30.01 65.27
N ALA A 23 -22.79 30.95 65.48
CA ALA A 23 -23.50 31.58 64.38
C ALA A 23 -22.51 32.47 63.62
N SER A 24 -22.27 32.16 62.34
CA SER A 24 -21.53 33.01 61.42
C SER A 24 -22.40 33.23 60.19
N ALA A 25 -22.56 34.49 59.80
CA ALA A 25 -23.57 34.89 58.83
C ALA A 25 -23.41 34.19 57.48
N GLU A 26 -24.53 33.68 56.94
CA GLU A 26 -24.63 33.31 55.53
C GLU A 26 -24.46 34.58 54.68
N ARG A 27 -23.25 34.79 54.16
CA ARG A 27 -23.11 35.51 52.90
C ARG A 27 -23.58 34.56 51.81
N PRO A 28 -24.59 34.89 51.00
CA PRO A 28 -24.89 34.09 49.81
C PRO A 28 -23.65 34.10 48.92
N ASN A 29 -23.04 32.92 48.78
CA ASN A 29 -21.78 32.77 48.09
C ASN A 29 -22.02 32.92 46.57
N GLN A 30 -21.98 34.17 46.10
CA GLN A 30 -22.05 34.57 44.68
C GLN A 30 -20.77 34.16 43.92
N LEU A 31 -20.34 32.91 44.10
CA LEU A 31 -19.52 32.20 43.12
C LEU A 31 -20.46 31.70 42.02
N SER A 32 -20.85 32.62 41.14
CA SER A 32 -21.34 32.24 39.83
C SER A 32 -20.27 31.36 39.20
N ALA A 33 -20.55 30.05 39.12
CA ALA A 33 -19.70 29.12 38.42
C ALA A 33 -19.51 29.68 36.99
N ARG A 34 -18.25 29.90 36.57
CA ARG A 34 -17.97 30.24 35.18
C ARG A 34 -18.40 29.05 34.35
N GLN A 35 -19.61 29.11 33.80
CA GLN A 35 -20.14 28.10 32.91
C GLN A 35 -19.17 27.96 31.75
N ARG A 36 -18.54 26.79 31.63
CA ARG A 36 -17.59 26.50 30.54
C ARG A 36 -18.32 26.78 29.22
N PRO A 37 -17.72 27.52 28.28
CA PRO A 37 -18.35 27.76 26.98
C PRO A 37 -18.75 26.43 26.32
N LEU A 38 -19.73 26.49 25.43
CA LEU A 38 -20.07 25.34 24.61
C LEU A 38 -18.91 25.01 23.67
N THR A 39 -18.77 23.74 23.37
CA THR A 39 -17.90 23.29 22.29
C THR A 39 -18.57 23.68 20.98
N ARG A 40 -17.85 24.39 20.12
CA ARG A 40 -18.29 24.75 18.77
C ARG A 40 -17.23 24.40 17.74
N ILE A 41 -17.58 24.51 16.47
CA ILE A 41 -16.61 24.45 15.37
C ILE A 41 -15.70 25.68 15.47
N ALA A 42 -14.39 25.44 15.42
CA ALA A 42 -13.34 26.46 15.44
C ALA A 42 -12.90 26.85 14.02
N ALA A 43 -12.69 25.84 13.17
CA ALA A 43 -12.26 25.97 11.78
C ALA A 43 -12.62 24.70 11.00
N THR A 44 -12.60 24.79 9.68
CA THR A 44 -12.76 23.64 8.77
C THR A 44 -11.72 23.74 7.65
N ASN A 45 -11.26 22.59 7.16
CA ASN A 45 -10.42 22.50 5.98
C ASN A 45 -10.91 21.33 5.10
N PRO A 46 -11.48 21.56 3.91
CA PRO A 46 -11.70 22.87 3.27
C PRO A 46 -12.54 23.85 4.08
N VAL A 47 -12.27 25.14 3.89
CA VAL A 47 -13.15 26.22 4.40
C VAL A 47 -14.43 26.28 3.57
N ASP A 48 -15.51 26.81 4.14
CA ASP A 48 -16.75 27.04 3.39
C ASP A 48 -16.52 27.98 2.18
N GLY A 49 -17.14 27.63 1.05
CA GLY A 49 -16.96 28.28 -0.23
C GLY A 49 -15.61 28.02 -0.93
N ALA A 50 -14.75 27.13 -0.41
CA ALA A 50 -13.47 26.83 -1.04
C ALA A 50 -13.64 26.22 -2.44
N ILE A 51 -12.75 26.59 -3.36
CA ILE A 51 -12.72 26.12 -4.74
C ILE A 51 -11.37 25.51 -5.10
N GLY A 52 -11.36 24.61 -6.08
CA GLY A 52 -10.14 23.98 -6.57
C GLY A 52 -9.55 22.97 -5.58
N ILE A 53 -10.42 22.29 -4.82
CA ILE A 53 -10.03 21.25 -3.88
C ILE A 53 -9.60 19.98 -4.63
N ALA A 54 -8.52 19.31 -4.19
CA ALA A 54 -8.03 18.10 -4.84
C ALA A 54 -8.99 16.91 -4.62
N LEU A 55 -9.05 15.97 -5.56
CA LEU A 55 -10.06 14.90 -5.55
C LEU A 55 -9.87 13.87 -4.41
N ASP A 56 -8.68 13.83 -3.82
CA ASP A 56 -8.26 13.02 -2.67
C ASP A 56 -8.27 13.79 -1.34
N SER A 57 -8.81 15.01 -1.31
CA SER A 57 -8.79 15.85 -0.10
C SER A 57 -9.60 15.25 1.04
N ILE A 58 -8.99 15.23 2.23
CA ILE A 58 -9.64 14.93 3.51
C ILE A 58 -10.35 16.20 4.00
N VAL A 59 -11.53 16.07 4.60
CA VAL A 59 -12.16 17.16 5.35
C VAL A 59 -11.75 17.07 6.82
N ASP A 60 -11.14 18.12 7.35
CA ASP A 60 -10.87 18.32 8.77
C ASP A 60 -11.85 19.32 9.38
N ILE A 61 -12.41 18.99 10.54
CA ILE A 61 -13.30 19.84 11.33
C ILE A 61 -12.65 20.00 12.70
N GLU A 62 -12.13 21.20 12.97
CA GLU A 62 -11.56 21.58 14.26
C GLU A 62 -12.66 22.06 15.21
N PHE A 63 -12.62 21.61 16.47
CA PHE A 63 -13.53 22.01 17.54
C PHE A 63 -12.77 22.75 18.65
N THR A 64 -13.44 23.73 19.26
CA THR A 64 -12.82 24.56 20.32
C THR A 64 -12.48 23.78 21.59
N ASP A 65 -13.07 22.60 21.78
CA ASP A 65 -12.91 21.74 22.94
C ASP A 65 -13.13 20.25 22.59
N LEU A 66 -12.86 19.36 23.54
CA LEU A 66 -12.83 17.91 23.34
C LEU A 66 -14.22 17.32 22.97
N ILE A 67 -14.27 16.58 21.86
CA ILE A 67 -15.44 15.83 21.37
C ILE A 67 -15.53 14.42 21.99
N ASP A 68 -16.75 13.90 22.18
CA ASP A 68 -16.98 12.48 22.47
C ASP A 68 -16.94 11.66 21.17
N PRO A 69 -15.96 10.76 20.96
CA PRO A 69 -15.86 9.98 19.74
C PRO A 69 -17.07 9.08 19.47
N ASN A 70 -17.82 8.69 20.50
CA ASN A 70 -19.02 7.85 20.34
C ASN A 70 -20.20 8.61 19.74
N SER A 71 -20.15 9.95 19.76
CA SER A 71 -21.17 10.81 19.13
C SER A 71 -20.89 11.12 17.66
N VAL A 72 -19.69 10.77 17.16
CA VAL A 72 -19.28 11.02 15.77
C VAL A 72 -19.75 9.89 14.86
N GLY A 73 -20.75 10.16 14.03
CA GLY A 73 -21.31 9.19 13.09
C GLY A 73 -21.97 9.83 11.88
N VAL A 74 -22.59 9.01 11.02
CA VAL A 74 -23.27 9.49 9.81
C VAL A 74 -24.44 10.43 10.12
N GLY A 75 -25.13 10.21 11.26
CA GLY A 75 -26.22 11.07 11.72
C GLY A 75 -25.79 12.38 12.39
N SER A 76 -24.51 12.53 12.76
CA SER A 76 -23.98 13.78 13.34
C SER A 76 -23.18 14.59 12.33
N ILE A 77 -22.54 13.93 11.36
CA ILE A 77 -21.77 14.55 10.28
C ILE A 77 -22.09 13.80 8.98
N GLY A 78 -22.91 14.40 8.13
CA GLY A 78 -23.26 13.90 6.80
C GLY A 78 -22.40 14.54 5.70
N VAL A 79 -22.20 13.83 4.58
CA VAL A 79 -21.57 14.38 3.38
C VAL A 79 -22.40 13.99 2.16
N SER A 80 -22.55 14.89 1.20
CA SER A 80 -23.25 14.63 -0.06
C SER A 80 -22.59 15.33 -1.26
N VAL A 81 -22.87 14.81 -2.45
CA VAL A 81 -22.47 15.40 -3.73
C VAL A 81 -23.72 15.60 -4.56
N ALA A 82 -24.01 16.85 -4.94
CA ALA A 82 -25.25 17.23 -5.62
C ALA A 82 -26.53 16.64 -4.95
N GLY A 83 -26.56 16.64 -3.60
CA GLY A 83 -27.64 16.08 -2.79
C GLY A 83 -27.66 14.55 -2.64
N THR A 84 -26.74 13.81 -3.27
CA THR A 84 -26.61 12.35 -3.09
C THR A 84 -25.63 12.05 -1.94
N PRO A 85 -26.03 11.33 -0.87
CA PRO A 85 -25.14 11.01 0.25
C PRO A 85 -23.91 10.20 -0.18
N VAL A 86 -22.74 10.54 0.38
CA VAL A 86 -21.47 9.84 0.12
C VAL A 86 -20.95 9.16 1.38
N THR A 87 -20.44 7.94 1.21
CA THR A 87 -19.81 7.18 2.30
C THR A 87 -18.44 7.77 2.62
N THR A 88 -18.18 8.06 3.89
CA THR A 88 -16.89 8.56 4.38
C THR A 88 -16.44 7.79 5.62
N GLN A 89 -15.14 7.58 5.77
CA GLN A 89 -14.55 7.14 7.03
C GLN A 89 -14.41 8.35 7.95
N ARG A 90 -14.94 8.25 9.17
CA ARG A 90 -14.86 9.29 10.21
C ARG A 90 -13.83 8.86 11.24
N THR A 91 -12.77 9.65 11.42
CA THR A 91 -11.74 9.40 12.44
C THR A 91 -11.64 10.57 13.39
N VAL A 92 -11.71 10.31 14.70
CA VAL A 92 -11.44 11.32 15.71
C VAL A 92 -9.97 11.26 16.09
N SER A 93 -9.31 12.42 16.02
CA SER A 93 -7.94 12.65 16.47
C SER A 93 -7.68 12.24 17.92
N LEU A 94 -6.40 11.97 18.25
CA LEU A 94 -5.99 11.57 19.60
C LEU A 94 -6.22 12.66 20.65
N ASP A 95 -6.13 13.94 20.27
CA ASP A 95 -6.45 15.09 21.13
C ASP A 95 -7.95 15.41 21.18
N ARG A 96 -8.76 14.70 20.38
CA ARG A 96 -10.23 14.82 20.27
C ARG A 96 -10.72 16.22 19.89
N ARG A 97 -9.90 17.01 19.21
CA ARG A 97 -10.27 18.34 18.69
C ARG A 97 -10.53 18.36 17.20
N HIS A 98 -10.04 17.37 16.47
CA HIS A 98 -10.25 17.21 15.03
C HIS A 98 -11.10 15.98 14.71
N VAL A 99 -12.06 16.14 13.80
CA VAL A 99 -12.74 15.02 13.11
C VAL A 99 -12.34 15.04 11.65
N LEU A 100 -11.70 13.96 11.21
CA LEU A 100 -11.25 13.76 9.83
C LEU A 100 -12.25 12.90 9.05
N LEU A 101 -12.65 13.37 7.87
CA LEU A 101 -13.49 12.65 6.91
C LEU A 101 -12.63 12.25 5.70
N ALA A 102 -12.35 10.95 5.57
CA ALA A 102 -11.67 10.40 4.40
C ALA A 102 -12.67 9.71 3.45
N PHE A 103 -12.45 9.87 2.15
CA PHE A 103 -13.28 9.27 1.11
C PHE A 103 -12.64 7.95 0.63
N PRO A 104 -13.42 6.86 0.45
CA PRO A 104 -12.88 5.57 -0.03
C PRO A 104 -12.59 5.56 -1.53
N GLU A 105 -13.12 6.53 -2.28
CA GLU A 105 -12.92 6.77 -3.70
C GLU A 105 -12.60 8.26 -3.91
N PHE A 106 -11.97 8.61 -5.04
CA PHE A 106 -11.76 10.01 -5.39
C PHE A 106 -13.10 10.74 -5.52
N LEU A 107 -13.16 11.97 -4.99
CA LEU A 107 -14.29 12.86 -5.16
C LEU A 107 -14.54 13.13 -6.66
N PRO A 108 -15.81 13.20 -7.12
CA PRO A 108 -16.12 13.63 -8.47
C PRO A 108 -15.57 15.04 -8.72
N GLY A 109 -14.85 15.25 -9.82
CA GLY A 109 -14.32 16.57 -10.17
C GLY A 109 -15.40 17.54 -10.66
N ASN A 110 -15.09 18.84 -10.65
CA ASN A 110 -16.03 19.95 -10.93
C ASN A 110 -17.35 19.87 -10.12
N SER A 111 -17.34 19.21 -8.97
CA SER A 111 -18.54 18.96 -8.17
C SER A 111 -18.51 19.72 -6.85
N THR A 112 -19.69 20.17 -6.44
CA THR A 112 -19.94 20.75 -5.12
C THR A 112 -20.17 19.62 -4.12
N ILE A 113 -19.38 19.65 -3.05
CA ILE A 113 -19.42 18.71 -1.93
C ILE A 113 -20.00 19.45 -0.73
N ASP A 114 -21.08 18.93 -0.16
CA ASP A 114 -21.79 19.53 0.96
C ASP A 114 -21.59 18.67 2.22
N VAL A 115 -21.11 19.29 3.30
CA VAL A 115 -20.92 18.68 4.62
C VAL A 115 -21.90 19.30 5.60
N VAL A 116 -22.69 18.47 6.27
CA VAL A 116 -23.71 18.86 7.24
C VAL A 116 -23.30 18.36 8.62
N ILE A 117 -23.22 19.24 9.61
CA ILE A 117 -22.85 18.91 10.99
C ILE A 117 -24.03 19.24 11.91
N ASP A 118 -24.65 18.21 12.48
CA ASP A 118 -25.79 18.34 13.40
C ASP A 118 -25.30 18.34 14.86
N GLY A 119 -25.24 19.53 15.46
CA GLY A 119 -24.89 19.74 16.86
C GLY A 119 -25.90 19.11 17.82
N SER A 120 -27.14 18.88 17.38
CA SER A 120 -28.21 18.23 18.15
C SER A 120 -27.98 16.73 18.35
N VAL A 121 -27.03 16.14 17.61
CA VAL A 121 -26.57 14.75 17.74
C VAL A 121 -25.15 14.68 18.28
N LEU A 122 -24.25 15.54 17.79
CA LEU A 122 -22.84 15.59 18.17
C LEU A 122 -22.65 16.09 19.61
N ARG A 123 -21.71 15.49 20.37
CA ARG A 123 -21.48 15.83 21.79
C ARG A 123 -20.03 16.14 22.12
N ASP A 124 -19.85 17.02 23.11
CA ASP A 124 -18.59 17.21 23.81
C ASP A 124 -18.32 16.06 24.81
N ILE A 125 -17.07 15.95 25.29
CA ILE A 125 -16.67 14.90 26.25
C ILE A 125 -17.39 14.97 27.61
N THR A 126 -18.13 16.06 27.88
CA THR A 126 -18.98 16.22 29.07
C THR A 126 -20.43 15.83 28.81
N GLY A 127 -20.76 15.36 27.60
CA GLY A 127 -22.08 14.90 27.18
C GLY A 127 -23.02 16.01 26.69
N ARG A 128 -22.56 17.26 26.64
CA ARG A 128 -23.35 18.40 26.13
C ARG A 128 -23.37 18.37 24.61
N TYR A 129 -24.46 18.85 24.00
CA TYR A 129 -24.53 19.06 22.55
C TYR A 129 -23.51 20.12 22.11
N VAL A 130 -22.97 19.92 20.91
CA VAL A 130 -22.10 20.91 20.25
C VAL A 130 -22.96 22.07 19.76
N ASP A 131 -22.45 23.28 19.90
CA ASP A 131 -22.95 24.52 19.28
C ASP A 131 -22.41 24.56 17.85
N ALA A 132 -23.16 24.03 16.89
CA ALA A 132 -22.68 23.78 15.53
C ALA A 132 -22.74 25.03 14.64
N ASP A 133 -23.78 25.85 14.77
CA ASP A 133 -23.95 27.11 14.04
C ASP A 133 -23.30 28.33 14.75
N GLY A 134 -22.83 28.18 15.99
CA GLY A 134 -22.01 29.17 16.69
C GLY A 134 -22.80 30.29 17.35
N ASP A 135 -24.10 30.10 17.58
CA ASP A 135 -25.00 31.13 18.14
C ASP A 135 -24.91 31.24 19.68
N GLY A 136 -24.21 30.31 20.33
CA GLY A 136 -24.06 30.21 21.79
C GLY A 136 -25.11 29.31 22.47
N ILE A 137 -25.95 28.63 21.71
CA ILE A 137 -26.93 27.64 22.13
C ILE A 137 -26.43 26.24 21.75
N ALA A 138 -26.74 25.22 22.55
CA ALA A 138 -26.29 23.86 22.29
C ALA A 138 -27.23 23.17 21.29
N GLY A 139 -26.69 22.71 20.16
CA GLY A 139 -27.46 22.18 19.03
C GLY A 139 -27.06 22.84 17.71
N GLY A 140 -28.05 23.08 16.85
CA GLY A 140 -27.87 23.78 15.59
C GLY A 140 -27.33 22.91 14.46
N ILE A 141 -27.25 23.48 13.26
CA ILE A 141 -26.73 22.80 12.07
C ILE A 141 -25.69 23.69 11.40
N ALA A 142 -24.46 23.21 11.31
CA ALA A 142 -23.46 23.82 10.44
C ALA A 142 -23.56 23.24 9.03
N PHE A 143 -23.34 24.09 8.03
CA PHE A 143 -23.22 23.71 6.63
C PHE A 143 -21.89 24.22 6.09
N ILE A 144 -21.17 23.36 5.38
CA ILE A 144 -19.90 23.69 4.73
C ILE A 144 -19.99 23.15 3.31
N SER A 145 -19.74 23.99 2.30
CA SER A 145 -19.74 23.60 0.90
C SER A 145 -18.40 23.91 0.27
N PHE A 146 -17.86 23.01 -0.55
CA PHE A 146 -16.64 23.26 -1.32
C PHE A 146 -16.70 22.62 -2.70
N THR A 147 -15.92 23.15 -3.64
CA THR A 147 -15.89 22.70 -5.04
C THR A 147 -14.54 22.08 -5.38
N THR A 148 -14.57 20.84 -5.84
CA THR A 148 -13.39 20.12 -6.34
C THR A 148 -12.85 20.71 -7.64
N ASN A 149 -11.55 20.54 -7.90
CA ASN A 149 -10.96 20.78 -9.23
C ASN A 149 -11.67 19.98 -10.33
N ALA A 150 -11.49 20.40 -11.58
CA ALA A 150 -11.72 19.51 -12.71
C ALA A 150 -10.90 18.22 -12.54
N PRO A 151 -11.41 17.06 -12.95
CA PRO A 151 -10.54 15.91 -13.15
C PRO A 151 -9.45 16.33 -14.13
N LEU A 152 -8.18 16.08 -13.80
CA LEU A 152 -7.14 16.18 -14.82
C LEU A 152 -7.57 15.26 -15.96
N PRO A 153 -7.65 15.74 -17.21
CA PRO A 153 -7.93 14.87 -18.33
C PRO A 153 -6.88 13.75 -18.34
N PRO A 154 -7.24 12.51 -18.67
CA PRO A 154 -6.24 11.47 -18.91
C PRO A 154 -5.18 12.01 -19.88
N PRO A 155 -3.88 11.73 -19.66
CA PRO A 155 -2.83 12.18 -20.57
C PRO A 155 -3.22 11.88 -22.01
N VAL A 156 -3.32 12.92 -22.85
CA VAL A 156 -3.62 12.76 -24.27
C VAL A 156 -2.32 12.37 -24.95
N LEU A 157 -2.03 11.08 -24.88
CA LEU A 157 -0.91 10.42 -25.56
C LEU A 157 -1.11 10.64 -27.08
N THR A 158 -0.34 11.52 -27.73
CA THR A 158 -0.46 11.80 -29.16
C THR A 158 0.37 10.88 -30.04
N ASP A 159 1.49 10.44 -29.50
CA ASP A 159 2.60 9.74 -30.13
C ASP A 159 3.31 8.80 -29.14
N THR A 160 3.19 9.02 -27.83
CA THR A 160 3.57 8.07 -26.79
C THR A 160 2.52 6.98 -26.59
N ALA A 161 2.85 5.94 -25.83
CA ALA A 161 1.90 4.97 -25.32
C ALA A 161 2.21 4.61 -23.85
N ILE A 162 1.22 4.08 -23.14
CA ILE A 162 1.35 3.68 -21.73
C ILE A 162 1.38 2.16 -21.63
N ILE A 163 2.43 1.64 -21.01
CA ILE A 163 2.60 0.23 -20.70
C ILE A 163 2.43 0.06 -19.19
N THR A 164 1.51 -0.82 -18.78
CA THR A 164 1.26 -1.12 -17.37
C THR A 164 1.56 -2.58 -17.06
N GLY A 165 1.87 -2.88 -15.80
CA GLY A 165 2.06 -4.24 -15.32
C GLY A 165 2.13 -4.33 -13.81
N TYR A 166 2.09 -5.54 -13.29
CA TYR A 166 2.24 -5.85 -11.88
C TYR A 166 3.46 -6.76 -11.67
N VAL A 167 4.25 -6.47 -10.64
CA VAL A 167 5.46 -7.22 -10.27
C VAL A 167 5.33 -7.71 -8.84
N SER A 168 5.67 -8.97 -8.64
CA SER A 168 5.57 -9.67 -7.36
C SER A 168 6.69 -10.67 -7.17
N VAL A 169 6.76 -11.23 -5.97
CA VAL A 169 7.61 -12.36 -5.60
C VAL A 169 6.73 -13.40 -4.91
N ILE A 170 7.15 -14.67 -4.93
CA ILE A 170 6.53 -15.70 -4.09
C ILE A 170 7.34 -15.76 -2.79
N GLU A 171 6.69 -15.55 -1.64
CA GLU A 171 7.34 -15.72 -0.34
C GLU A 171 7.59 -17.22 -0.08
N PRO A 172 8.86 -17.68 0.04
CA PRO A 172 9.18 -19.12 0.04
C PRO A 172 8.62 -19.88 1.25
N THR A 173 8.36 -19.19 2.36
CA THR A 173 7.82 -19.79 3.59
C THR A 173 6.30 -20.02 3.52
N THR A 174 5.57 -19.19 2.77
CA THR A 174 4.09 -19.15 2.79
C THR A 174 3.46 -19.51 1.45
N GLY A 175 4.22 -19.46 0.35
CA GLY A 175 3.70 -19.54 -1.02
C GLY A 175 2.86 -18.32 -1.43
N LEU A 176 2.84 -17.25 -0.62
CA LEU A 176 2.04 -16.06 -0.89
C LEU A 176 2.69 -15.22 -2.00
N VAL A 177 1.87 -14.75 -2.95
CA VAL A 177 2.28 -13.73 -3.92
C VAL A 177 2.31 -12.37 -3.20
N VAL A 178 3.49 -11.79 -3.06
CA VAL A 178 3.73 -10.51 -2.40
C VAL A 178 4.09 -9.45 -3.44
N PRO A 179 3.41 -8.28 -3.49
CA PRO A 179 3.78 -7.20 -4.40
C PRO A 179 5.22 -6.72 -4.17
N LEU A 180 5.96 -6.44 -5.26
CA LEU A 180 7.35 -6.02 -5.18
C LEU A 180 7.50 -4.53 -5.50
N PRO A 181 7.68 -3.65 -4.50
CA PRO A 181 7.86 -2.21 -4.72
C PRO A 181 9.29 -1.85 -5.15
N ASN A 182 9.42 -0.79 -5.95
CA ASN A 182 10.69 -0.29 -6.52
C ASN A 182 11.39 -1.26 -7.52
N ALA A 183 10.68 -2.25 -8.07
CA ALA A 183 11.13 -2.98 -9.26
C ALA A 183 11.18 -2.02 -10.45
N THR A 184 12.28 -2.04 -11.21
CA THR A 184 12.47 -1.16 -12.36
C THR A 184 11.97 -1.86 -13.61
N ALA A 185 11.05 -1.24 -14.34
CA ALA A 185 10.60 -1.68 -15.66
C ALA A 185 11.23 -0.77 -16.73
N ARG A 186 11.78 -1.34 -17.81
CA ARG A 186 12.39 -0.63 -18.95
C ARG A 186 11.88 -1.19 -20.26
N ALA A 187 11.41 -0.32 -21.16
CA ALA A 187 10.99 -0.71 -22.49
C ALA A 187 12.15 -0.59 -23.50
N TYR A 188 12.31 -1.58 -24.36
CA TYR A 188 13.21 -1.59 -25.51
C TYR A 188 12.39 -1.94 -26.76
N LEU A 189 12.76 -1.47 -27.95
CA LEU A 189 12.12 -1.95 -29.19
C LEU A 189 12.50 -3.43 -29.43
N TYR A 190 11.53 -4.23 -29.86
CA TYR A 190 11.73 -5.65 -30.14
C TYR A 190 12.00 -5.90 -31.65
N PRO A 191 12.98 -6.74 -32.03
CA PRO A 191 13.91 -7.47 -31.16
C PRO A 191 15.00 -6.56 -30.57
N ALA A 192 15.20 -6.66 -29.26
CA ALA A 192 16.21 -5.87 -28.56
C ALA A 192 17.62 -6.48 -28.77
N SER A 193 18.61 -5.62 -29.01
CA SER A 193 20.03 -6.00 -29.07
C SER A 193 20.77 -5.61 -27.78
N PRO A 194 21.91 -6.24 -27.45
CA PRO A 194 22.75 -5.81 -26.33
C PRO A 194 23.16 -4.34 -26.49
N GLY A 195 22.84 -3.51 -25.49
CA GLY A 195 23.08 -2.06 -25.54
C GLY A 195 22.02 -1.24 -26.30
N ALA A 196 20.86 -1.83 -26.63
CA ALA A 196 19.73 -1.10 -27.19
C ALA A 196 19.28 0.07 -26.29
N PRO A 197 18.82 1.19 -26.88
CA PRO A 197 18.30 2.33 -26.12
C PRO A 197 17.04 1.95 -25.34
N VAL A 198 16.90 2.53 -24.15
CA VAL A 198 15.68 2.43 -23.33
C VAL A 198 14.68 3.47 -23.83
N HIS A 199 13.51 3.02 -24.26
CA HIS A 199 12.41 3.81 -24.81
C HIS A 199 11.31 4.11 -23.79
N GLY A 200 11.64 4.10 -22.50
CA GLY A 200 10.71 4.33 -21.40
C GLY A 200 11.13 3.57 -20.15
N MET A 201 10.89 4.14 -18.97
CA MET A 201 11.27 3.55 -17.69
C MET A 201 10.28 3.93 -16.58
N ALA A 202 9.97 2.98 -15.71
CA ALA A 202 9.15 3.19 -14.52
C ALA A 202 9.69 2.39 -13.34
N MET A 203 9.22 2.72 -12.14
CA MET A 203 9.37 1.90 -10.93
C MET A 203 7.99 1.45 -10.44
N THR A 204 7.91 0.29 -9.81
CA THR A 204 6.67 -0.17 -9.17
C THR A 204 6.37 0.58 -7.87
N ASP A 205 5.09 0.83 -7.65
CA ASP A 205 4.56 1.45 -6.43
C ASP A 205 4.55 0.49 -5.23
N ALA A 206 4.01 0.96 -4.10
CA ALA A 206 3.85 0.15 -2.88
C ALA A 206 2.99 -1.12 -3.08
N ASN A 207 2.18 -1.16 -4.14
CA ASN A 207 1.29 -2.27 -4.51
C ASN A 207 1.86 -3.10 -5.67
N GLY A 208 3.13 -2.92 -6.05
CA GLY A 208 3.77 -3.68 -7.12
C GLY A 208 3.37 -3.29 -8.54
N PHE A 209 2.56 -2.24 -8.74
CA PHE A 209 2.14 -1.79 -10.07
C PHE A 209 3.11 -0.76 -10.65
N PHE A 210 3.43 -0.87 -11.94
CA PHE A 210 4.12 0.19 -12.67
C PHE A 210 3.25 0.75 -13.80
N GLN A 211 3.48 2.02 -14.11
CA GLN A 211 2.99 2.70 -15.31
C GLN A 211 4.18 3.35 -16.00
N LEU A 212 4.52 2.86 -17.20
CA LEU A 212 5.63 3.30 -18.03
C LEU A 212 5.07 4.05 -19.24
N GLU A 213 5.54 5.27 -19.49
CA GLU A 213 5.30 5.97 -20.74
C GLU A 213 6.47 5.70 -21.70
N THR A 214 6.15 5.45 -22.97
CA THR A 214 7.17 5.24 -24.01
C THR A 214 7.66 6.56 -24.59
N ASP A 215 8.82 6.53 -25.25
CA ASP A 215 9.17 7.54 -26.24
C ASP A 215 8.08 7.67 -27.33
N PRO A 216 8.01 8.82 -28.04
CA PRO A 216 7.17 8.99 -29.21
C PRO A 216 7.43 7.99 -30.35
N PHE A 217 6.36 7.38 -30.87
CA PHE A 217 6.34 6.55 -32.06
C PHE A 217 5.05 6.77 -32.87
N THR A 218 4.91 6.12 -34.03
CA THR A 218 3.70 6.23 -34.86
C THR A 218 3.21 4.86 -35.31
N GLY A 219 1.90 4.66 -35.31
CA GLY A 219 1.32 3.36 -35.66
C GLY A 219 1.46 2.35 -34.52
N THR A 220 1.83 1.11 -34.84
CA THR A 220 1.94 0.00 -33.89
C THR A 220 3.39 -0.42 -33.77
N GLU A 221 3.90 -0.48 -32.54
CA GLU A 221 5.24 -0.97 -32.22
C GLU A 221 5.18 -2.16 -31.28
N THR A 222 6.28 -2.92 -31.21
CA THR A 222 6.43 -4.01 -30.24
C THR A 222 7.61 -3.71 -29.32
N PHE A 223 7.35 -3.65 -28.03
CA PHE A 223 8.35 -3.44 -27.00
C PHE A 223 8.66 -4.74 -26.25
N LEU A 224 9.91 -4.89 -25.86
CA LEU A 224 10.36 -5.83 -24.85
C LEU A 224 10.54 -5.05 -23.54
N VAL A 225 9.72 -5.38 -22.54
CA VAL A 225 9.79 -4.76 -21.21
C VAL A 225 10.65 -5.64 -20.32
N ALA A 226 11.86 -5.18 -19.99
CA ALA A 226 12.70 -5.83 -18.98
C ALA A 226 12.34 -5.31 -17.59
N ILE A 227 12.11 -6.22 -16.66
CA ILE A 227 11.73 -5.95 -15.27
C ILE A 227 12.82 -6.51 -14.37
N ASN A 228 13.50 -5.63 -13.63
CA ASN A 228 14.64 -5.97 -12.80
C ASN A 228 14.47 -5.47 -11.35
N TYR A 229 14.94 -6.27 -10.39
CA TYR A 229 15.09 -5.87 -8.99
C TYR A 229 16.36 -6.50 -8.41
N THR A 230 17.07 -5.78 -7.54
CA THR A 230 18.41 -6.22 -7.09
C THR A 230 18.32 -7.47 -6.22
N GLY A 231 19.07 -8.52 -6.58
CA GLY A 231 19.04 -9.81 -5.90
C GLY A 231 17.94 -10.77 -6.37
N PHE A 232 17.21 -10.41 -7.43
CA PHE A 232 16.13 -11.20 -8.01
C PHE A 232 16.37 -11.42 -9.51
N SER A 233 15.69 -12.41 -10.09
CA SER A 233 15.69 -12.67 -11.52
C SER A 233 15.19 -11.45 -12.31
N GLU A 234 15.67 -11.33 -13.54
CA GLU A 234 15.08 -10.45 -14.54
C GLU A 234 13.95 -11.19 -15.23
N ALA A 235 12.81 -10.53 -15.44
CA ALA A 235 11.71 -11.01 -16.28
C ALA A 235 11.58 -10.10 -17.50
N LEU A 236 11.36 -10.69 -18.69
CA LEU A 236 11.05 -9.91 -19.90
C LEU A 236 9.58 -10.16 -20.27
N ARG A 237 8.92 -9.14 -20.82
CA ARG A 237 7.54 -9.21 -21.32
C ARG A 237 7.45 -8.52 -22.66
N GLN A 238 7.02 -9.24 -23.70
CA GLN A 238 6.75 -8.64 -25.00
C GLN A 238 5.37 -8.00 -25.02
N VAL A 239 5.24 -6.80 -25.58
CA VAL A 239 3.96 -6.11 -25.74
C VAL A 239 3.89 -5.37 -27.07
N THR A 240 2.87 -5.68 -27.86
CA THR A 240 2.56 -4.94 -29.10
C THR A 240 1.48 -3.92 -28.80
N ILE A 241 1.75 -2.65 -29.07
CA ILE A 241 0.92 -1.51 -28.64
C ILE A 241 0.84 -0.45 -29.77
N LEU A 242 -0.34 0.13 -29.93
CA LEU A 242 -0.55 1.27 -30.83
C LEU A 242 -0.20 2.57 -30.08
N ALA A 243 0.40 3.55 -30.76
CA ALA A 243 0.52 4.91 -30.24
C ALA A 243 -0.85 5.43 -29.78
N SER A 244 -0.86 6.33 -28.80
CA SER A 244 -2.07 6.83 -28.14
C SER A 244 -2.88 5.81 -27.32
N ARG A 245 -2.33 4.63 -26.99
CA ARG A 245 -3.02 3.60 -26.21
C ARG A 245 -2.34 3.29 -24.87
N CYS A 246 -3.11 2.65 -24.00
CA CYS A 246 -2.61 1.94 -22.84
C CYS A 246 -2.73 0.43 -23.12
N GLN A 247 -1.69 -0.35 -22.80
CA GLN A 247 -1.71 -1.81 -22.82
C GLN A 247 -1.09 -2.35 -21.53
N ARG A 248 -1.66 -3.43 -21.01
CA ARG A 248 -1.10 -4.18 -19.89
C ARG A 248 -0.25 -5.34 -20.41
N VAL A 249 0.90 -5.59 -19.77
CA VAL A 249 1.73 -6.78 -19.96
C VAL A 249 1.36 -7.87 -18.98
N ASP A 250 1.70 -9.13 -19.30
CA ASP A 250 1.53 -10.25 -18.36
C ASP A 250 2.35 -10.02 -17.08
N ASP A 251 1.77 -10.39 -15.94
CA ASP A 251 2.35 -10.13 -14.63
C ASP A 251 3.73 -10.80 -14.47
N ALA A 252 4.62 -10.13 -13.74
CA ALA A 252 5.98 -10.59 -13.49
C ALA A 252 6.12 -11.14 -12.07
N VAL A 253 6.56 -12.39 -11.97
CA VAL A 253 6.91 -13.04 -10.69
C VAL A 253 8.43 -13.22 -10.69
N LEU A 254 9.13 -12.37 -9.94
CA LEU A 254 10.58 -12.45 -9.83
C LEU A 254 10.99 -13.47 -8.76
N GLN A 255 12.04 -14.23 -9.03
CA GLN A 255 12.61 -15.22 -8.10
C GLN A 255 13.84 -14.67 -7.42
N GLN A 256 13.99 -14.93 -6.12
CA GLN A 256 15.19 -14.53 -5.39
C GLN A 256 16.38 -15.35 -5.88
N LEU A 257 17.47 -14.69 -6.25
CA LEU A 257 18.64 -15.36 -6.81
C LEU A 257 19.40 -16.13 -5.72
N GLY A 258 19.87 -17.33 -6.06
CA GLY A 258 20.75 -18.13 -5.20
C GLY A 258 22.14 -17.51 -4.99
N PRO A 259 22.96 -18.09 -4.09
CA PRO A 259 24.33 -17.63 -3.87
C PRO A 259 25.19 -17.82 -5.12
N VAL A 260 26.02 -16.81 -5.45
CA VAL A 260 27.04 -16.94 -6.50
C VAL A 260 28.20 -17.76 -5.95
N THR A 261 28.52 -18.87 -6.61
CA THR A 261 29.56 -19.82 -6.23
C THR A 261 30.68 -19.84 -7.27
N MET A 262 31.93 -19.78 -6.79
CA MET A 262 33.12 -19.86 -7.63
C MET A 262 33.49 -21.33 -7.87
N ILE A 263 33.37 -21.79 -9.11
CA ILE A 263 33.73 -23.15 -9.56
C ILE A 263 35.07 -23.13 -10.34
N PRO A 264 36.19 -23.57 -9.73
CA PRO A 264 37.49 -23.55 -10.40
C PRO A 264 37.54 -24.58 -11.54
N ALA A 265 38.09 -24.21 -12.70
CA ALA A 265 38.11 -25.07 -13.88
C ALA A 265 38.85 -26.38 -13.63
N ALA A 266 39.98 -26.34 -12.92
CA ALA A 266 40.83 -27.51 -12.71
C ALA A 266 40.22 -28.54 -11.73
N SER A 267 39.50 -28.10 -10.69
CA SER A 267 38.94 -28.98 -9.66
C SER A 267 37.46 -29.30 -9.84
N GLY A 268 36.73 -28.44 -10.56
CA GLY A 268 35.27 -28.45 -10.54
C GLY A 268 34.73 -28.00 -9.19
N GLY A 269 33.45 -28.27 -8.94
CA GLY A 269 32.75 -27.92 -7.71
C GLY A 269 31.23 -28.05 -7.83
N THR A 270 30.53 -27.65 -6.78
CA THR A 270 29.07 -27.72 -6.66
C THR A 270 28.49 -26.33 -6.42
N ALA A 271 27.47 -25.94 -7.18
CA ALA A 271 26.67 -24.73 -6.94
C ALA A 271 25.24 -25.13 -6.56
N THR A 272 24.63 -24.45 -5.59
CA THR A 272 23.26 -24.74 -5.14
C THR A 272 22.33 -23.55 -5.31
N ASP A 273 21.03 -23.80 -5.41
CA ASP A 273 20.01 -22.76 -5.26
C ASP A 273 19.92 -22.25 -3.81
N LEU A 274 19.07 -21.25 -3.59
CA LEU A 274 18.89 -20.59 -2.29
C LEU A 274 18.40 -21.56 -1.19
N ASP A 275 17.51 -22.50 -1.55
CA ASP A 275 16.87 -23.44 -0.64
C ASP A 275 17.61 -24.79 -0.51
N GLN A 276 18.75 -24.95 -1.21
CA GLN A 276 19.47 -26.21 -1.37
C GLN A 276 18.59 -27.36 -1.89
N GLN A 277 17.59 -27.03 -2.73
CA GLN A 277 16.72 -27.94 -3.47
C GLN A 277 17.16 -28.17 -4.91
N VAL A 278 18.22 -27.51 -5.39
CA VAL A 278 18.85 -27.81 -6.68
C VAL A 278 20.37 -27.70 -6.50
N GLU A 279 21.10 -28.74 -6.88
CA GLU A 279 22.56 -28.79 -6.86
C GLU A 279 23.08 -29.09 -8.27
N LEU A 280 23.94 -28.22 -8.79
CA LEU A 280 24.68 -28.41 -10.03
C LEU A 280 26.12 -28.77 -9.71
N GLU A 281 26.49 -30.01 -9.97
CA GLU A 281 27.84 -30.54 -9.84
C GLU A 281 28.57 -30.50 -11.18
N ILE A 282 29.72 -29.83 -11.19
CA ILE A 282 30.58 -29.65 -12.36
C ILE A 282 31.91 -30.35 -12.09
N PRO A 283 32.32 -31.33 -12.90
CA PRO A 283 33.58 -32.04 -12.69
C PRO A 283 34.80 -31.19 -13.06
N GLY A 284 35.95 -31.50 -12.47
CA GLY A 284 37.23 -30.88 -12.83
C GLY A 284 37.60 -31.13 -14.28
N GLY A 285 38.06 -30.07 -14.97
CA GLY A 285 38.34 -30.06 -16.41
C GLY A 285 37.12 -29.77 -17.29
N ALA A 286 35.90 -29.67 -16.73
CA ALA A 286 34.71 -29.39 -17.53
C ALA A 286 34.66 -27.96 -18.07
N LEU A 287 35.15 -26.96 -17.31
CA LEU A 287 35.12 -25.55 -17.70
C LEU A 287 36.44 -25.12 -18.34
N GLY A 288 36.38 -24.21 -19.31
CA GLY A 288 37.58 -23.64 -19.94
C GLY A 288 38.33 -22.65 -19.04
N SER A 289 37.62 -22.02 -18.10
CA SER A 289 38.19 -21.09 -17.13
C SER A 289 37.39 -21.06 -15.80
N ASP A 290 38.05 -20.57 -14.75
CA ASP A 290 37.47 -20.33 -13.44
C ASP A 290 36.20 -19.46 -13.55
N SER A 291 35.03 -20.06 -13.27
CA SER A 291 33.72 -19.43 -13.51
C SER A 291 32.91 -19.17 -12.24
N LEU A 292 32.27 -18.00 -12.18
CA LEU A 292 31.24 -17.68 -11.19
C LEU A 292 29.88 -18.19 -11.69
N LEU A 293 29.25 -19.09 -10.94
CA LEU A 293 27.96 -19.68 -11.29
C LEU A 293 26.92 -19.39 -10.21
N GLN A 294 25.66 -19.34 -10.63
CA GLN A 294 24.51 -19.12 -9.77
C GLN A 294 23.42 -20.07 -10.22
N VAL A 295 22.84 -20.81 -9.27
CA VAL A 295 21.69 -21.69 -9.52
C VAL A 295 20.46 -21.01 -8.93
N THR A 296 19.38 -20.95 -9.69
CA THR A 296 18.09 -20.43 -9.25
C THR A 296 17.02 -21.40 -9.72
N ARG A 297 16.17 -21.88 -8.81
CA ARG A 297 15.03 -22.73 -9.15
C ARG A 297 13.90 -21.86 -9.70
N LEU A 298 13.23 -22.33 -10.73
CA LEU A 298 12.01 -21.70 -11.27
C LEU A 298 10.86 -22.69 -11.08
N ASP A 299 9.82 -22.27 -10.37
CA ASP A 299 8.68 -23.10 -9.97
C ASP A 299 7.50 -23.01 -10.96
N GLY A 300 7.59 -22.13 -11.97
CA GLY A 300 6.54 -21.94 -12.98
C GLY A 300 7.05 -21.25 -14.26
N ALA A 301 6.32 -21.43 -15.36
CA ALA A 301 6.72 -20.91 -16.68
C ALA A 301 6.63 -19.37 -16.77
N GLU A 302 5.77 -18.75 -15.95
CA GLU A 302 5.64 -17.30 -15.79
C GLU A 302 6.90 -16.64 -15.19
N GLN A 303 7.79 -17.43 -14.59
CA GLN A 303 9.04 -16.98 -13.97
C GLN A 303 10.22 -16.97 -14.97
N LEU A 304 9.99 -17.45 -16.20
CA LEU A 304 11.00 -17.47 -17.26
C LEU A 304 11.22 -16.06 -17.83
N ARG A 305 12.44 -15.83 -18.31
CA ARG A 305 12.84 -14.57 -18.96
C ARG A 305 12.06 -14.28 -20.23
N ASP A 306 11.74 -15.30 -21.01
CA ASP A 306 11.02 -15.18 -22.27
C ASP A 306 9.89 -16.21 -22.32
N HIS A 307 8.88 -16.00 -23.18
CA HIS A 307 7.89 -17.04 -23.43
C HIS A 307 8.59 -18.25 -24.05
N LEU A 308 8.43 -19.42 -23.44
CA LEU A 308 8.76 -20.67 -24.11
C LEU A 308 8.05 -20.70 -25.47
N PRO A 309 8.70 -21.21 -26.53
CA PRO A 309 7.98 -21.52 -27.77
C PRO A 309 6.76 -22.36 -27.44
N THR A 310 5.63 -22.13 -28.10
CA THR A 310 4.34 -22.72 -27.72
C THR A 310 4.33 -24.24 -27.92
N PHE A 311 4.85 -24.98 -26.94
CA PHE A 311 4.99 -26.42 -26.98
C PHE A 311 3.80 -27.10 -26.29
N THR A 312 3.05 -27.87 -27.07
CA THR A 312 2.18 -28.93 -26.55
C THR A 312 3.02 -30.11 -26.06
N SER A 313 3.66 -29.97 -24.89
CA SER A 313 4.27 -31.09 -24.16
C SER A 313 3.90 -31.04 -22.69
N THR A 314 3.47 -32.18 -22.15
CA THR A 314 3.03 -32.33 -20.75
C THR A 314 4.17 -32.72 -19.80
N GLN A 315 5.38 -32.98 -20.32
CA GLN A 315 6.55 -33.34 -19.53
C GLN A 315 7.83 -32.78 -20.18
N GLY A 316 8.62 -32.03 -19.41
CA GLY A 316 9.91 -31.49 -19.85
C GLY A 316 10.64 -30.78 -18.72
N THR A 317 11.94 -31.01 -18.60
CA THR A 317 12.85 -30.29 -17.71
C THR A 317 13.65 -29.29 -18.55
N PHE A 318 13.66 -28.02 -18.15
CA PHE A 318 14.44 -26.98 -18.81
C PHE A 318 15.58 -26.55 -17.90
N ILE A 319 16.80 -26.44 -18.46
CA ILE A 319 17.97 -25.90 -17.80
C ILE A 319 18.42 -24.71 -18.65
N ASP A 320 18.27 -23.50 -18.13
CA ASP A 320 18.89 -22.31 -18.71
C ASP A 320 20.11 -21.92 -17.85
N ILE A 321 21.28 -21.84 -18.47
CA ILE A 321 22.55 -21.46 -17.82
C ILE A 321 22.89 -20.02 -18.20
N THR A 322 21.93 -19.10 -18.01
CA THR A 322 22.11 -17.66 -18.26
C THR A 322 22.94 -17.00 -17.16
N GLY A 323 24.25 -17.20 -17.25
CA GLY A 323 25.27 -16.55 -16.43
C GLY A 323 26.67 -16.61 -17.07
N VAL A 324 26.91 -17.64 -17.90
CA VAL A 324 28.11 -17.81 -18.71
C VAL A 324 27.74 -17.94 -20.19
N SER A 325 27.48 -16.80 -20.84
CA SER A 325 27.26 -16.75 -22.28
C SER A 325 28.52 -17.21 -23.02
N GLY A 326 28.47 -18.41 -23.61
CA GLY A 326 29.54 -18.96 -24.45
C GLY A 326 30.46 -19.99 -23.80
N GLU A 327 30.31 -20.33 -22.51
CA GLU A 327 31.05 -21.45 -21.92
C GLU A 327 30.39 -22.77 -22.31
N THR A 328 31.16 -23.67 -22.94
CA THR A 328 30.73 -25.05 -23.22
C THR A 328 31.46 -26.00 -22.29
N THR A 329 30.74 -26.90 -21.62
CA THR A 329 31.41 -27.91 -20.79
C THR A 329 32.04 -28.99 -21.68
N ALA A 330 33.32 -29.28 -21.45
CA ALA A 330 34.03 -30.36 -22.15
C ALA A 330 33.57 -31.75 -21.68
N GLU A 331 33.09 -31.83 -20.43
CA GLU A 331 32.60 -33.04 -19.77
C GLU A 331 31.11 -32.89 -19.37
N PRO A 332 30.38 -33.99 -19.14
CA PRO A 332 29.00 -33.94 -18.63
C PRO A 332 28.93 -33.33 -17.22
N VAL A 333 27.94 -32.46 -17.00
CA VAL A 333 27.59 -31.95 -15.67
C VAL A 333 26.46 -32.76 -15.05
N THR A 334 26.41 -32.84 -13.72
CA THR A 334 25.36 -33.56 -12.99
C THR A 334 24.44 -32.57 -12.31
N LEU A 335 23.17 -32.54 -12.74
CA LEU A 335 22.11 -31.81 -12.05
C LEU A 335 21.41 -32.75 -11.07
N ARG A 336 21.37 -32.38 -9.79
CA ARG A 336 20.70 -33.12 -8.72
C ARG A 336 19.51 -32.30 -8.23
N ILE A 337 18.33 -32.92 -8.24
CA ILE A 337 17.08 -32.35 -7.74
C ILE A 337 16.51 -33.36 -6.72
N PRO A 338 16.23 -32.96 -5.46
CA PRO A 338 15.55 -33.80 -4.50
C PRO A 338 14.20 -34.25 -5.05
N ASN A 339 13.95 -35.54 -4.98
CA ASN A 339 12.72 -36.16 -5.44
C ASN A 339 11.57 -35.89 -4.45
N LEU A 340 11.04 -34.66 -4.45
CA LEU A 340 9.94 -34.22 -3.58
C LEU A 340 8.63 -34.98 -3.81
N TYR A 341 8.50 -35.72 -4.93
CA TYR A 341 7.28 -36.44 -5.33
C TYR A 341 7.40 -37.98 -5.30
N GLY A 342 8.58 -38.53 -4.97
CA GLY A 342 8.77 -39.98 -4.80
C GLY A 342 8.68 -40.82 -6.08
N LEU A 343 9.12 -40.27 -7.22
CA LEU A 343 9.24 -40.97 -8.52
C LEU A 343 10.46 -41.89 -8.62
#